data_AF-A0A930NM40-F1
#
_entry.id   AF-A0A930NM40-F1
#
_cell.length_a   1.000
_cell.length_b   1.000
_cell.length_c   1.000
_cell.angle_alpha   90.00
_cell.angle_beta   90.00
_cell.angle_gamma   90.00
#
_symmetry.space_group_name_H-M   'P 1'
#
loop_
_entity.id
_entity.type
_entity.pdbx_description
1 polymer ?
#
loop_
_entity_poly.entity_id
_entity_poly.type
_entity_poly.pdbx_seq_one_letter_code
_entity_poly.pdbx_strand_id
1 'polypeptide(L)' 'TIEVNLDTLKVVQSRGVCNKNTEYHDQIVSLVNANRKLIRQRMRATA' A
#
# COMPACT_ATOMS: atom_id res chain seq x y z
N THR A 1 8.38 1.24 -4.53
CA THR A 1 7.52 2.28 -3.94
C THR A 1 6.06 1.87 -4.05
N ILE A 2 5.31 2.03 -2.95
CA ILE A 2 3.85 1.80 -2.89
C ILE A 2 3.18 3.13 -2.60
N GLU A 3 2.25 3.54 -3.45
CA GLU A 3 1.45 4.75 -3.25
C GLU A 3 0.03 4.35 -2.85
N VAL A 4 -0.52 5.08 -1.89
CA VAL A 4 -1.79 4.76 -1.25
C VAL A 4 -2.64 6.03 -1.19
N ASN A 5 -3.91 5.92 -1.58
CA ASN A 5 -4.87 7.01 -1.42
C ASN A 5 -5.23 7.18 0.06
N LEU A 6 -5.07 8.38 0.64
CA LEU A 6 -5.23 8.60 2.09
C LEU A 6 -6.67 8.48 2.60
N ASP A 7 -7.66 8.78 1.76
CA ASP A 7 -9.08 8.68 2.15
C ASP A 7 -9.52 7.20 2.25
N THR A 8 -9.16 6.42 1.22
CA THR A 8 -9.61 5.04 1.06
C THR A 8 -8.64 4.01 1.66
N LEU A 9 -7.38 4.41 1.84
CA LEU A 9 -6.24 3.55 2.16
C LEU A 9 -6.06 2.36 1.21
N LYS A 10 -6.42 2.55 -0.06
CA LYS A 10 -6.18 1.58 -1.13
C LYS A 10 -4.93 1.93 -1.91
N VAL A 11 -4.21 0.90 -2.35
CA VAL A 11 -3.05 1.05 -3.24
C VAL A 11 -3.50 1.62 -4.59
N VAL A 12 -2.85 2.69 -5.02
CA VAL A 12 -3.04 3.29 -6.37
C VAL A 12 -1.88 2.98 -7.29
N GLN A 13 -0.68 2.77 -6.74
CA GLN A 13 0.49 2.37 -7.51
C GLN A 13 1.40 1.43 -6.68
N SER A 14 1.97 0.43 -7.36
CA SER A 14 3.01 -0.45 -6.81
C SER A 14 4.09 -0.68 -7.85
N ARG A 15 5.27 -0.08 -7.67
CA ARG A 15 6.40 -0.19 -8.60
C ARG A 15 7.69 -0.61 -7.87
N GLY A 16 8.47 -1.45 -8.52
CA GLY A 16 9.82 -1.84 -8.11
C GLY A 16 10.91 -1.00 -8.77
N VAL A 17 12.07 -1.61 -8.97
CA VAL A 17 13.24 -1.00 -9.61
C VAL A 17 12.88 -0.52 -11.03
N CYS A 18 13.37 0.66 -11.40
CA CYS A 18 13.12 1.30 -12.70
C CYS A 18 11.62 1.44 -13.04
N ASN A 19 10.77 1.69 -12.04
CA ASN A 19 9.32 1.89 -12.20
C ASN A 19 8.57 0.71 -12.86
N LYS A 20 9.13 -0.50 -12.80
CA LYS A 20 8.49 -1.71 -13.34
C LYS A 20 7.67 -2.41 -12.27
N ASN A 21 6.75 -3.28 -12.69
CA ASN A 21 6.12 -4.19 -11.74
C ASN A 21 7.14 -5.20 -11.23
N THR A 22 6.99 -5.62 -9.97
CA THR A 22 7.76 -6.72 -9.39
C THR A 22 7.03 -8.04 -9.64
N GLU A 23 7.74 -9.15 -9.54
CA GLU A 23 7.14 -10.50 -9.59
C GLU A 23 6.00 -10.67 -8.57
N TYR A 24 6.13 -10.02 -7.41
CA TYR A 24 5.16 -10.08 -6.32
C TYR A 24 4.13 -8.95 -6.35
N HIS A 25 3.99 -8.21 -7.46
CA HIS A 25 3.16 -7.00 -7.53
C HIS A 25 1.76 -7.23 -6.95
N ASP A 26 1.06 -8.26 -7.42
CA ASP A 26 -0.31 -8.56 -7.00
C ASP A 26 -0.40 -8.99 -5.55
N GLN A 27 0.56 -9.79 -5.08
CA GLN A 27 0.63 -10.23 -3.68
C GLN A 27 0.86 -9.04 -2.75
N ILE A 28 1.75 -8.12 -3.12
CA ILE A 28 2.02 -6.89 -2.36
C ILE A 28 0.78 -6.01 -2.33
N VAL A 29 0.11 -5.79 -3.47
CA VAL A 29 -1.12 -5.00 -3.54
C VAL A 29 -2.22 -5.61 -2.67
N SER A 30 -2.41 -6.93 -2.75
CA SER A 30 -3.41 -7.65 -1.95
C SER A 30 -3.11 -7.54 -0.45
N LEU A 31 -1.85 -7.76 -0.05
CA LEU A 31 -1.43 -7.70 1.34
C LEU A 31 -1.62 -6.30 1.94
N VAL A 32 -1.20 -5.25 1.22
CA VAL A 32 -1.35 -3.87 1.70
C VAL A 32 -2.82 -3.49 1.82
N ASN A 33 -3.65 -3.83 0.83
CA ASN A 33 -5.09 -3.57 0.87
C ASN A 33 -5.80 -4.33 2.00
N ALA A 34 -5.40 -5.57 2.28
CA ALA A 34 -5.93 -6.35 3.40
C ALA A 34 -5.60 -5.71 4.76
N ASN A 35 -4.42 -5.09 4.88
CA ASN A 35 -3.92 -4.48 6.13
C ASN A 35 -4.32 -3.00 6.33
N ARG A 36 -5.15 -2.43 5.45
CA ARG A 36 -5.58 -1.01 5.51
C ARG A 36 -6.11 -0.54 6.88
N LYS A 37 -6.76 -1.44 7.65
CA LYS A 37 -7.26 -1.11 9.00
C LYS A 37 -6.12 -0.86 9.99
N LEU A 38 -5.06 -1.67 9.94
CA LEU A 38 -3.88 -1.52 10.79
C LEU A 38 -3.11 -0.25 10.43
N ILE A 39 -2.99 0.06 9.13
CA ILE A 39 -2.38 1.32 8.66
C ILE A 39 -3.12 2.52 9.25
N ARG A 40 -4.47 2.52 9.20
CA ARG A 40 -5.28 3.59 9.79
C ARG A 40 -5.06 3.74 11.30
N GLN A 41 -4.98 2.63 12.04
CA GLN A 41 -4.71 2.65 13.47
C GLN A 41 -3.35 3.28 13.76
N ARG A 42 -2.32 2.92 12.99
CA ARG A 42 -0.96 3.46 13.18
C ARG A 42 -0.86 4.95 12.87
N MET A 43 -1.56 5.43 11.84
CA MET A 43 -1.62 6.86 11.52
C MET A 43 -2.22 7.66 12.68
N ARG A 44 -3.32 7.18 13.27
CA ARG A 44 -3.96 7.83 14.43
C ARG A 44 -3.09 7.81 15.68
N ALA A 45 -2.32 6.76 15.90
CA ALA A 45 -1.41 6.66 17.05
C ALA A 45 -0.18 7.59 16.96
N THR A 46 0.04 8.22 15.81
CA THR A 46 1.18 9.13 15.57
C THR A 46 0.73 10.60 15.47
N ALA A 47 -0.59 10.85 15.52
CA ALA A 47 -1.18 12.18 15.59
C ALA A 47 -1.36 12.60 17.04
#